data_AF-A0A8H5FVG8-F1
#
_entry.id   AF-A0A8H5FVG8-F1
#
_cell.length_a   1.000
_cell.length_b   1.000
_cell.length_c   1.000
_cell.angle_alpha   90.00
_cell.angle_beta   90.00
_cell.angle_gamma   90.00
#
_symmetry.space_group_name_H-M   'P 1'
#
loop_
_entity.id
_entity.type
_entity.pdbx_description
1 polymer ?
#
loop_
_entity_poly.entity_id
_entity_poly.type
_entity_poly.pdbx_seq_one_letter_code
_entity_poly.pdbx_strand_id
1 'polypeptide(L)'
;MQNGLNVEKDLYDALMRLGKGPANIISTALYIQSNLVSPNVVEHGSVGRTSIGLYRRGDYTTMDYSPQEIEILEDLRDILLMGGTTLTVVPEIQRVKFQKNILNVAMSSLPT
;
A
#
# COMPACT_ATOMS: atom_id res chain seq x y z
N MET A 1 -1.70 -2.56 -6.05
CA MET A 1 -1.75 -2.72 -4.58
C MET A 1 -1.53 -4.19 -4.25
N GLN A 2 -0.34 -4.57 -3.75
CA GLN A 2 0.00 -5.97 -3.48
C GLN A 2 0.19 -6.23 -1.98
N ASN A 3 -0.34 -7.35 -1.50
CA ASN A 3 -0.04 -7.89 -0.18
C ASN A 3 1.40 -8.41 -0.09
N GLY A 4 1.87 -8.68 1.13
CA GLY A 4 3.20 -9.22 1.37
C GLY A 4 4.17 -8.21 1.95
N LEU A 5 5.32 -8.72 2.39
CA LEU A 5 6.46 -7.94 2.88
C LEU A 5 7.51 -7.85 1.78
N ASN A 6 8.21 -6.72 1.69
CA ASN A 6 9.30 -6.49 0.74
C ASN A 6 8.93 -6.63 -0.75
N VAL A 7 7.66 -6.60 -1.12
CA VAL A 7 7.25 -6.68 -2.53
C VAL A 7 7.72 -5.48 -3.35
N GLU A 8 8.01 -4.35 -2.70
CA GLU A 8 8.58 -3.15 -3.32
C GLU A 8 10.08 -3.29 -3.61
N LYS A 9 10.79 -4.20 -2.93
CA LYS A 9 12.25 -4.29 -2.97
C LYS A 9 12.76 -4.55 -4.39
N ASP A 10 12.20 -5.56 -5.05
CA ASP A 10 12.66 -5.96 -6.37
C ASP A 10 12.29 -4.91 -7.43
N LEU A 11 11.14 -4.23 -7.25
CA LEU A 11 10.75 -3.09 -8.07
C LEU A 11 11.73 -1.92 -7.89
N TYR A 12 12.08 -1.59 -6.66
CA TYR A 12 13.07 -0.54 -6.37
C TYR A 12 14.43 -0.88 -7.00
N ASP A 13 14.91 -2.11 -6.80
CA ASP A 13 16.17 -2.58 -7.39
C ASP A 13 16.16 -2.48 -8.92
N ALA A 14 15.05 -2.86 -9.57
CA ALA A 14 14.90 -2.74 -11.01
C ALA A 14 14.90 -1.28 -11.48
N LEU A 15 14.19 -0.39 -10.78
CA LEU A 15 14.12 1.04 -11.12
C LEU A 15 15.47 1.75 -10.95
N MET A 16 16.22 1.42 -9.89
CA MET A 16 17.55 2.00 -9.69
C MET A 16 18.54 1.63 -10.80
N ARG A 17 18.43 0.43 -11.37
CA ARG A 17 19.26 -0.01 -12.51
C ARG A 17 19.02 0.79 -13.79
N LEU A 18 17.93 1.54 -13.88
CA LEU A 18 17.66 2.43 -15.03
C LEU A 18 18.52 3.70 -15.01
N GLY A 19 19.23 3.99 -13.91
CA GLY A 19 20.11 5.16 -13.80
C GLY A 19 19.39 6.52 -13.82
N LYS A 20 18.10 6.56 -13.49
CA LYS A 20 17.25 7.77 -13.53
C LYS A 20 17.13 8.50 -12.19
N GLY A 21 18.03 8.21 -11.24
CA GLY A 21 17.97 8.73 -9.88
C GLY A 21 17.11 7.86 -8.94
N PRO A 22 16.81 8.37 -7.72
CA PRO A 22 16.04 7.65 -6.72
C PRO A 22 14.62 7.31 -7.21
N ALA A 23 14.20 6.06 -6.99
CA ALA A 23 12.87 5.60 -7.33
C ALA A 23 11.84 5.99 -6.26
N ASN A 24 10.80 6.72 -6.68
CA ASN A 24 9.63 7.00 -5.84
C ASN A 24 8.60 5.87 -6.02
N ILE A 25 8.36 5.10 -4.96
CA ILE A 25 7.39 4.01 -4.95
C ILE A 25 6.35 4.31 -3.87
N ILE A 26 5.09 4.44 -4.27
CA ILE A 26 3.98 4.50 -3.32
C ILE A 26 3.62 3.07 -2.93
N SER A 27 3.85 2.72 -1.66
CA SER A 27 3.40 1.46 -1.09
C SER A 27 2.00 1.60 -0.50
N THR A 28 1.34 0.46 -0.29
CA THR A 28 -0.07 0.42 0.09
C THR A 28 -0.36 -0.72 1.07
N ALA A 29 -1.31 -0.49 1.96
CA ALA A 29 -1.97 -1.50 2.78
C ALA A 29 -3.49 -1.38 2.58
N LEU A 30 -4.04 -2.24 1.72
CA LEU A 30 -5.48 -2.31 1.42
C LEU A 30 -6.17 -3.30 2.36
N TYR A 31 -7.19 -2.85 3.06
CA TYR A 31 -8.10 -3.69 3.85
C TYR A 31 -9.44 -3.69 3.13
N ILE A 32 -9.78 -4.81 2.53
CA ILE A 32 -11.01 -4.96 1.76
C ILE A 32 -11.62 -6.32 2.04
N GLN A 33 -12.94 -6.34 2.16
CA GLN A 33 -13.72 -7.55 2.11
C GLN A 33 -14.40 -7.60 0.74
N SER A 34 -13.87 -8.39 -0.17
CA SER A 34 -14.50 -8.61 -1.47
C SER A 34 -14.15 -10.01 -1.96
N ASN A 35 -15.13 -10.69 -2.54
CA ASN A 35 -15.00 -12.04 -3.06
C ASN A 35 -15.43 -12.07 -4.53
N LEU A 36 -14.79 -12.93 -5.32
CA LEU A 36 -15.25 -13.27 -6.66
C LEU A 36 -16.14 -14.51 -6.55
N VAL A 37 -17.46 -14.34 -6.63
CA VAL A 37 -18.43 -15.43 -6.41
C VAL A 37 -18.77 -16.19 -7.69
N SER A 38 -18.54 -15.58 -8.84
CA SER A 38 -18.58 -16.22 -10.17
C SER A 38 -17.75 -15.39 -11.16
N PRO A 39 -17.50 -15.85 -12.39
CA PRO A 39 -16.78 -15.07 -13.38
C PRO A 39 -17.42 -13.69 -13.57
N ASN A 40 -16.63 -12.65 -13.30
CA ASN A 40 -17.05 -11.24 -13.38
C ASN A 40 -18.15 -10.79 -12.41
N VAL A 41 -18.44 -11.57 -11.36
CA VAL A 41 -19.38 -11.16 -10.29
C VAL A 41 -18.62 -11.02 -8.98
N VAL A 42 -18.55 -9.79 -8.49
CA VAL A 42 -17.86 -9.45 -7.23
C VAL A 42 -18.90 -9.19 -6.15
N GLU A 43 -18.75 -9.90 -5.04
CA GLU A 43 -19.46 -9.60 -3.80
C GLU A 43 -18.63 -8.62 -2.97
N HIS A 44 -19.22 -7.49 -2.58
CA HIS A 44 -18.58 -6.47 -1.76
C HIS A 44 -19.09 -6.55 -0.31
N GLY A 45 -18.18 -6.67 0.64
CA GLY A 45 -18.47 -6.47 2.06
C GLY A 45 -18.47 -4.99 2.45
N SER A 46 -18.73 -4.71 3.72
CA SER A 46 -18.77 -3.34 4.26
C SER A 46 -17.40 -2.77 4.63
N VAL A 47 -16.35 -3.61 4.67
CA VAL A 47 -15.00 -3.19 5.03
C VAL A 47 -14.23 -2.77 3.78
N GLY A 48 -13.88 -1.48 3.70
CA GLY A 48 -13.01 -0.92 2.67
C GLY A 48 -12.22 0.28 3.19
N ARG A 49 -10.92 0.11 3.39
CA ARG A 49 -10.00 1.21 3.71
C ARG A 49 -8.60 0.94 3.19
N THR A 50 -7.88 2.01 2.86
CA THR A 50 -6.53 1.94 2.30
C THR A 50 -5.60 2.86 3.06
N SER A 51 -4.40 2.37 3.39
CA SER A 51 -3.29 3.24 3.77
C SER A 51 -2.28 3.32 2.64
N ILE A 52 -1.75 4.51 2.38
CA ILE A 52 -0.68 4.75 1.41
C ILE A 52 0.46 5.54 2.04
N GLY A 53 1.66 5.38 1.49
CA GLY A 53 2.82 6.18 1.84
C GLY A 53 4.00 5.81 0.95
N LEU A 54 5.11 6.54 1.08
CA LEU A 54 6.30 6.25 0.28
C LEU A 54 7.09 5.08 0.87
N TYR A 55 7.50 4.16 0.00
CA TYR A 55 8.44 3.11 0.35
C TYR A 55 9.84 3.72 0.50
N ARG A 56 10.43 3.55 1.69
CA ARG A 56 11.79 3.99 1.99
C ARG A 56 12.70 2.76 2.14
N ARG A 57 13.58 2.54 1.17
CA ARG A 57 14.47 1.38 1.22
C ARG A 57 15.50 1.56 2.33
N GLY A 58 15.50 0.64 3.29
CA GLY A 58 16.47 0.65 4.40
C GLY A 58 16.23 1.73 5.45
N ASP A 59 15.22 2.56 5.28
CA ASP A 59 14.77 3.55 6.27
C ASP A 59 13.35 3.16 6.72
N TYR A 60 13.19 2.99 8.03
CA TYR A 60 11.97 2.53 8.66
C TYR A 60 11.52 3.46 9.78
N THR A 61 12.11 4.65 9.89
CA THR A 61 11.95 5.53 11.05
C THR A 61 11.65 6.98 10.69
N THR A 62 11.84 7.40 9.45
CA THR A 62 11.47 8.75 9.02
C THR A 62 9.97 8.97 9.14
N MET A 63 9.57 10.02 9.88
CA MET A 63 8.18 10.35 10.18
C MET A 63 7.63 11.54 9.39
N ASP A 64 8.50 12.27 8.70
CA ASP A 64 8.15 13.49 7.99
C ASP A 64 8.27 13.29 6.48
N TYR A 65 7.46 14.03 5.73
CA TYR A 65 7.53 14.11 4.28
C TYR A 65 8.15 15.44 3.85
N SER A 66 9.02 15.39 2.85
CA SER A 66 9.41 16.61 2.12
C SER A 66 8.24 17.15 1.28
N PRO A 67 8.23 18.44 0.91
CA PRO A 67 7.18 18.99 0.05
C PRO A 67 6.98 18.22 -1.26
N GLN A 68 8.06 17.75 -1.87
CA GLN A 68 8.02 16.97 -3.11
C GLN A 68 7.40 15.59 -2.91
N GLU A 69 7.65 14.97 -1.75
CA GLU A 69 7.04 13.68 -1.40
C GLU A 69 5.55 13.80 -1.15
N ILE A 70 5.11 14.94 -0.57
CA ILE A 70 3.68 15.24 -0.38
C ILE A 70 2.99 15.33 -1.75
N GLU A 71 3.53 16.12 -2.68
CA GLU A 71 2.95 16.31 -4.02
C GLU A 71 2.72 14.97 -4.73
N ILE A 72 3.70 14.05 -4.68
CA ILE A 72 3.58 12.70 -5.26
C ILE A 72 2.43 11.90 -4.65
N LEU A 73 2.21 12.03 -3.34
CA LEU A 73 1.15 11.31 -2.62
C LEU A 73 -0.22 11.93 -2.86
N GLU A 74 -0.31 13.26 -3.02
CA GLU A 74 -1.57 13.98 -3.20
C GLU A 74 -2.28 13.60 -4.50
N ASP A 75 -1.54 13.45 -5.60
CA ASP A 75 -2.14 13.04 -6.88
C ASP A 75 -2.89 11.71 -6.77
N LEU A 76 -2.24 10.70 -6.18
CA LEU A 76 -2.89 9.40 -5.97
C LEU A 76 -3.99 9.47 -4.90
N ARG A 77 -3.78 10.28 -3.85
CA ARG A 77 -4.77 10.48 -2.79
C ARG A 77 -6.08 10.99 -3.38
N ASP A 78 -6.01 12.02 -4.20
CA ASP A 78 -7.18 12.71 -4.73
C ASP A 78 -7.95 11.80 -5.70
N ILE A 79 -7.25 11.04 -6.55
CA ILE A 79 -7.87 10.02 -7.41
C ILE A 79 -8.65 8.99 -6.59
N LEU A 80 -8.05 8.46 -5.52
CA LEU A 80 -8.68 7.44 -4.69
C LEU A 80 -9.87 7.99 -3.90
N LEU A 81 -9.75 9.20 -3.35
CA LEU A 81 -10.83 9.87 -2.63
C LEU A 81 -12.01 10.19 -3.55
N MET A 82 -11.76 10.68 -4.77
CA MET A 82 -12.80 10.90 -5.77
C MET A 82 -13.53 9.60 -6.14
N GLY A 83 -12.81 8.47 -6.15
CA GLY A 83 -13.39 7.15 -6.36
C GLY A 83 -14.16 6.57 -5.16
N GLY A 84 -14.30 7.33 -4.06
CA GLY A 84 -15.01 6.89 -2.85
C GLY A 84 -14.19 6.02 -1.90
N THR A 85 -12.87 5.95 -2.08
CA THR A 85 -12.00 5.17 -1.18
C THR A 85 -11.85 5.85 0.16
N THR A 86 -12.03 5.12 1.27
CA THR A 86 -11.56 5.59 2.58
C THR A 86 -10.04 5.45 2.64
N LEU A 87 -9.32 6.57 2.68
CA LEU A 87 -7.87 6.61 2.53
C LEU A 87 -7.17 7.26 3.74
N THR A 88 -6.00 6.75 4.09
CA THR A 88 -5.09 7.38 5.06
C THR A 88 -3.69 7.46 4.47
N VAL A 89 -3.09 8.65 4.46
CA VAL A 89 -1.67 8.82 4.12
C VAL A 89 -0.87 8.68 5.42
N VAL A 90 0.15 7.81 5.43
CA VAL A 90 0.96 7.51 6.61
C VAL A 90 2.45 7.65 6.28
N PRO A 91 3.30 8.17 7.19
CA PRO A 91 4.73 8.31 6.92
C PRO A 91 5.46 6.96 6.90
N GLU A 92 5.04 6.00 7.73
CA GLU A 92 5.67 4.68 7.86
C GLU A 92 4.81 3.58 7.23
N ILE A 93 4.59 3.63 5.92
CA ILE A 93 3.76 2.63 5.24
C ILE A 93 4.28 1.20 5.41
N GLN A 94 5.60 1.01 5.52
CA GLN A 94 6.22 -0.30 5.77
C GLN A 94 5.78 -0.91 7.11
N ARG A 95 5.63 -0.09 8.17
CA ARG A 95 5.14 -0.54 9.48
C ARG A 95 3.68 -0.93 9.43
N VAL A 96 2.85 -0.12 8.77
CA VAL A 96 1.42 -0.42 8.56
C VAL A 96 1.26 -1.72 7.76
N LYS A 97 2.04 -1.90 6.70
CA LYS A 97 2.03 -3.11 5.87
C LYS A 97 2.50 -4.34 6.66
N PHE A 98 3.48 -4.19 7.55
CA PHE A 98 3.91 -5.26 8.44
C PHE A 98 2.78 -5.72 9.37
N GLN A 99 2.11 -4.78 10.05
CA GLN A 99 0.95 -5.06 10.88
C GLN A 99 -0.18 -5.74 10.09
N LYS A 100 -0.46 -5.26 8.87
CA LYS A 100 -1.46 -5.84 7.98
C LYS A 100 -1.14 -7.28 7.57
N ASN A 101 0.13 -7.60 7.34
CA ASN A 101 0.53 -8.97 6.99
C ASN A 101 0.44 -9.92 8.19
N ILE A 102 0.69 -9.45 9.42
CA ILE A 102 0.41 -10.25 10.63
C ILE A 102 -1.07 -10.63 10.67
N LEU A 103 -1.96 -9.66 10.40
CA LEU A 103 -3.40 -9.94 10.32
C LEU A 103 -3.73 -10.97 9.24
N ASN A 104 -3.13 -10.86 8.05
CA ASN A 104 -3.32 -11.87 7.00
C ASN A 104 -2.92 -13.27 7.46
N VAL A 105 -1.75 -13.41 8.10
CA VAL A 105 -1.27 -14.71 8.62
C VAL A 105 -2.24 -15.26 9.67
N ALA A 106 -2.67 -14.43 10.63
CA ALA A 106 -3.60 -14.85 11.67
C ALA A 106 -4.93 -15.32 11.07
N MET A 107 -5.53 -14.53 10.17
CA MET A 107 -6.80 -14.87 9.54
C MET A 107 -6.69 -16.08 8.62
N SER A 108 -5.57 -16.27 7.92
CA SER A 108 -5.33 -17.46 7.08
C SER A 108 -5.08 -18.73 7.89
N SER A 109 -4.71 -18.61 9.17
CA SER A 109 -4.49 -19.77 10.06
C SER A 109 -5.78 -20.29 10.70
N LEU A 110 -6.86 -19.50 10.66
CA LEU A 110 -8.17 -19.94 11.13
C LEU A 110 -8.81 -20.82 10.06
N PRO A 111 -9.16 -22.08 10.35
CA PRO A 111 -9.96 -22.88 9.43
C PRO A 111 -11.35 -22.24 9.30
N THR A 112 -11.68 -21.79 8.08
CA THR A 112 -13.03 -21.39 7.67
C THR A 112 -13.86 -22.59 7.25
#